data_AF-A0A9D1GFL2-F1
#
_entry.id   AF-A0A9D1GFL2-F1
#
_cell.length_a   1.000
_cell.length_b   1.000
_cell.length_c   1.000
_cell.angle_alpha   90.00
_cell.angle_beta   90.00
_cell.angle_gamma   90.00
#
_symmetry.space_group_name_H-M   'P 1'
#
loop_
_entity.id
_entity.type
_entity.pdbx_description
1 polymer ?
#
loop_
_entity_poly.entity_id
_entity_poly.type
_entity_poly.pdbx_seq_one_letter_code
_entity_poly.pdbx_strand_id
1 'polypeptide(L)'
;MSGNEISRILPAHITPRILDLLKCADGVILAGSYAVGRNISNSDVDIVIFSKKINYIYCESMCETGRNFQFIFFPYYKTPYALIKDAFNGKGIYASMFKEGRIIKDTPNKILTRMQRYMRSCQEHRNKCEDLALIHRISNALEGLNADIPEIEKLYIASEILLNTSKLLTHSYTVDGKHNARNIISDESDTEFIESYRTFVATHDATTFIRDIDSILLKFGGRQTKYTTGWVYTFPHSDNLTVFFPSHVLDSRILECIHSIENICQGCYSYVFYIGKNQAMEEGVFLFLFTPEKNMSEIIDRLNDYSSLHAGDHMKQSIRMTFPYKTFFHEGIIFGGRDNFYSFIPHFRDIWHCFSNLIENNPDQKNHAAKILSTLLLYESAKVIGTPQCKEVATELFHKLILDAADPNGLYNMLQIDDYRKGALKLYSEVYEKNLSTYRETIQGIINGEIIEIGRIRNRISRLYKLVHEIDAGASAIPDIFDSPNKHTILWMNVLDHLMSIFQLTPTEKFGIVYNFSRYIQEYDI
;
A
#
# COMPACT_ATOMS: atom_id res chain seq x y z
N MET A 1 -17.57 -25.70 5.40
CA MET A 1 -17.73 -26.19 4.02
C MET A 1 -16.37 -26.73 3.59
N SER A 2 -16.34 -27.97 3.11
CA SER A 2 -15.14 -28.84 3.11
C SER A 2 -14.38 -28.80 1.79
N GLY A 3 -13.08 -29.14 1.80
CA GLY A 3 -12.21 -29.30 0.62
C GLY A 3 -12.70 -30.23 -0.51
N ASN A 4 -13.90 -30.82 -0.36
CA ASN A 4 -14.60 -31.60 -1.38
C ASN A 4 -14.84 -30.84 -2.69
N GLU A 5 -15.06 -29.52 -2.69
CA GLU A 5 -15.27 -28.78 -3.95
C GLU A 5 -14.00 -28.62 -4.77
N ILE A 6 -12.90 -28.25 -4.13
CA ILE A 6 -11.59 -28.20 -4.80
C ILE A 6 -11.20 -29.60 -5.29
N SER A 7 -11.42 -30.65 -4.48
CA SER A 7 -11.10 -32.03 -4.88
C SER A 7 -11.87 -32.53 -6.11
N ARG A 8 -13.03 -31.93 -6.45
CA ARG A 8 -13.77 -32.25 -7.68
C ARG A 8 -13.17 -31.60 -8.93
N ILE A 9 -12.42 -30.52 -8.75
CA ILE A 9 -11.79 -29.76 -9.83
C ILE A 9 -10.38 -30.30 -10.11
N LEU A 10 -9.69 -30.75 -9.07
CA LEU A 10 -8.32 -31.24 -9.13
C LEU A 10 -8.22 -32.67 -9.72
N PRO A 11 -7.19 -32.96 -10.52
CA PRO A 11 -6.83 -34.32 -10.91
C PRO A 11 -6.50 -35.19 -9.68
N ALA A 12 -6.92 -36.45 -9.72
CA ALA A 12 -6.85 -37.35 -8.57
C ALA A 12 -5.43 -37.55 -8.02
N HIS A 13 -4.41 -37.57 -8.89
CA HIS A 13 -3.02 -37.81 -8.48
C HIS A 13 -2.35 -36.62 -7.80
N ILE A 14 -2.76 -35.37 -8.07
CA ILE A 14 -2.22 -34.17 -7.40
C ILE A 14 -3.09 -33.69 -6.23
N THR A 15 -4.33 -34.17 -6.15
CA THR A 15 -5.29 -33.78 -5.11
C THR A 15 -4.75 -33.91 -3.69
N PRO A 16 -4.10 -35.02 -3.26
CA PRO A 16 -3.60 -35.15 -1.90
C PRO A 16 -2.60 -34.04 -1.53
N ARG A 17 -1.65 -33.76 -2.42
CA ARG A 17 -0.59 -32.76 -2.19
C ARG A 17 -1.16 -31.35 -2.08
N ILE A 18 -2.13 -31.00 -2.93
CA ILE A 18 -2.78 -29.69 -2.87
C ILE A 18 -3.66 -29.59 -1.62
N LEU A 19 -4.38 -30.64 -1.25
CA LEU A 19 -5.15 -30.63 -0.01
C LEU A 19 -4.26 -30.43 1.22
N ASP A 20 -3.05 -30.99 1.23
CA ASP A 20 -2.09 -30.76 2.31
C ASP A 20 -1.59 -29.31 2.35
N LEU A 21 -1.33 -28.69 1.20
CA LEU A 21 -1.04 -27.26 1.12
C LEU A 21 -2.20 -26.41 1.68
N LEU A 22 -3.44 -26.73 1.29
CA LEU A 22 -4.63 -26.00 1.73
C LEU A 22 -4.96 -26.20 3.22
N LYS A 23 -4.52 -27.32 3.82
CA LYS A 23 -4.61 -27.50 5.28
C LYS A 23 -3.75 -26.47 6.02
N CYS A 24 -2.58 -26.16 5.50
CA CYS A 24 -1.65 -25.18 6.07
C CYS A 24 -2.08 -23.72 5.89
N ALA A 25 -3.01 -23.43 4.96
CA ALA A 25 -3.54 -22.09 4.73
C ALA A 25 -4.47 -21.62 5.85
N ASP A 26 -4.51 -20.34 6.17
CA ASP A 26 -5.48 -19.77 7.12
C ASP A 26 -6.83 -19.50 6.44
N GLY A 27 -6.81 -19.13 5.16
CA GLY A 27 -7.98 -18.94 4.32
C GLY A 27 -7.74 -19.36 2.87
N VAL A 28 -8.80 -19.73 2.17
CA VAL A 28 -8.76 -20.20 0.77
C VAL A 28 -9.94 -19.63 0.02
N ILE A 29 -9.69 -19.01 -1.13
CA ILE A 29 -10.71 -18.53 -2.07
C ILE A 29 -10.48 -19.21 -3.42
N LEU A 30 -11.54 -19.81 -3.98
CA LEU A 30 -11.59 -20.14 -5.40
C LEU A 30 -11.94 -18.85 -6.13
N ALA A 31 -11.07 -18.37 -7.01
CA ALA A 31 -11.24 -17.12 -7.73
C ALA A 31 -11.46 -17.35 -9.24
N GLY A 32 -11.57 -16.25 -9.97
CA GLY A 32 -11.69 -16.28 -11.42
C GLY A 32 -12.96 -16.96 -11.92
N SER A 33 -12.89 -17.50 -13.13
CA SER A 33 -14.07 -17.97 -13.86
C SER A 33 -14.80 -19.15 -13.19
N TYR A 34 -14.08 -20.01 -12.46
CA TYR A 34 -14.66 -21.12 -11.71
C TYR A 34 -15.47 -20.66 -10.49
N ALA A 35 -15.10 -19.53 -9.88
CA ALA A 35 -15.81 -18.97 -8.74
C ALA A 35 -17.22 -18.47 -9.12
N VAL A 36 -17.31 -17.84 -10.30
CA VAL A 36 -18.54 -17.19 -10.81
C VAL A 36 -19.33 -18.06 -11.79
N GLY A 37 -18.93 -19.31 -12.01
CA GLY A 37 -19.60 -20.24 -12.93
C GLY A 37 -19.53 -19.85 -14.41
N ARG A 38 -18.53 -19.04 -14.79
CA ARG A 38 -18.28 -18.60 -16.18
C ARG A 38 -17.08 -19.31 -16.81
N ASN A 39 -16.66 -20.44 -16.23
CA ASN A 39 -15.54 -21.23 -16.75
C ASN A 39 -15.94 -21.94 -18.05
N ILE A 40 -15.03 -21.93 -19.01
CA ILE A 40 -15.09 -22.70 -20.25
C ILE A 40 -14.01 -23.80 -20.24
N SER A 41 -14.00 -24.68 -21.24
CA SER A 41 -13.13 -25.88 -21.26
C SER A 41 -11.64 -25.61 -21.08
N ASN A 42 -11.15 -24.43 -21.47
CA ASN A 42 -9.76 -24.00 -21.35
C ASN A 42 -9.53 -22.95 -20.24
N SER A 43 -10.46 -22.78 -19.30
CA SER A 43 -10.28 -21.83 -18.20
C SER A 43 -9.29 -22.35 -17.17
N ASP A 44 -8.43 -21.45 -16.70
CA ASP A 44 -7.50 -21.68 -15.59
C ASP A 44 -8.28 -21.74 -14.26
N VAL A 45 -7.75 -22.51 -13.30
CA VAL A 45 -8.29 -22.63 -11.95
C VAL A 45 -7.48 -21.74 -11.01
N ASP A 46 -8.04 -20.61 -10.61
CA ASP A 46 -7.40 -19.65 -9.72
C ASP A 46 -7.73 -19.97 -8.26
N ILE A 47 -6.71 -20.25 -7.44
CA ILE A 47 -6.84 -20.54 -6.02
C ILE A 47 -6.00 -19.54 -5.24
N VAL A 48 -6.68 -18.66 -4.50
CA VAL A 48 -6.04 -17.74 -3.58
C VAL A 48 -5.82 -18.44 -2.24
N ILE A 49 -4.57 -18.45 -1.79
CA ILE A 49 -4.11 -19.00 -0.52
C ILE A 49 -3.74 -17.84 0.38
N PHE A 50 -4.45 -17.71 1.50
CA PHE A 50 -4.25 -16.67 2.49
C PHE A 50 -3.61 -17.25 3.74
N SER A 51 -2.46 -16.74 4.18
CA SER A 51 -1.81 -17.30 5.38
C SER A 51 -0.92 -16.36 6.17
N LYS A 52 -0.88 -16.60 7.49
CA LYS A 52 0.01 -16.02 8.50
C LYS A 52 1.47 -16.48 8.36
N LYS A 53 1.74 -17.38 7.40
CA LYS A 53 3.08 -17.87 7.03
C LYS A 53 3.49 -17.38 5.65
N ILE A 54 2.98 -16.24 5.21
CA ILE A 54 3.33 -15.65 3.91
C ILE A 54 3.65 -14.20 4.18
N ASN A 55 4.78 -13.72 3.65
CA ASN A 55 5.27 -12.37 3.91
C ASN A 55 5.11 -11.41 2.73
N TYR A 56 4.99 -11.94 1.52
CA TYR A 56 4.83 -11.18 0.27
C TYR A 56 3.86 -11.91 -0.67
N ILE A 57 3.30 -11.19 -1.63
CA ILE A 57 2.40 -11.78 -2.64
C ILE A 57 3.24 -12.48 -3.70
N TYR A 58 2.94 -13.74 -4.00
CA TYR A 58 3.57 -14.48 -5.09
C TYR A 58 2.60 -15.45 -5.74
N CYS A 59 2.97 -15.94 -6.92
CA CYS A 59 2.12 -16.83 -7.71
C CYS A 59 2.92 -18.05 -8.16
N GLU A 60 2.32 -19.22 -8.05
CA GLU A 60 2.83 -20.46 -8.62
C GLU A 60 1.80 -21.01 -9.61
N SER A 61 2.27 -21.42 -10.78
CA SER A 61 1.42 -21.99 -11.83
C SER A 61 1.85 -23.42 -12.13
N MET A 62 0.88 -24.31 -12.30
CA MET A 62 1.11 -25.69 -12.71
C MET A 62 0.14 -26.06 -13.84
N CYS A 63 0.62 -26.81 -14.83
CA CYS A 63 -0.23 -27.40 -15.86
C CYS A 63 -0.29 -28.90 -15.64
N GLU A 64 -1.48 -29.43 -15.37
CA GLU A 64 -1.70 -30.85 -15.13
C GLU A 64 -2.89 -31.32 -15.96
N THR A 65 -2.74 -32.43 -16.70
CA THR A 65 -3.78 -32.96 -17.60
C THR A 65 -4.37 -31.93 -18.57
N GLY A 66 -3.55 -30.98 -19.04
CA GLY A 66 -3.96 -29.91 -19.95
C GLY A 66 -4.79 -28.79 -19.31
N ARG A 67 -4.90 -28.77 -17.98
CA ARG A 67 -5.51 -27.67 -17.21
C ARG A 67 -4.45 -26.91 -16.45
N ASN A 68 -4.53 -25.58 -16.49
CA ASN A 68 -3.68 -24.73 -15.67
C ASN A 68 -4.32 -24.46 -14.31
N PHE A 69 -3.51 -24.55 -13.27
CA PHE A 69 -3.84 -24.17 -11.92
C PHE A 69 -2.92 -23.03 -11.51
N GLN A 70 -3.50 -21.96 -11.01
CA GLN A 70 -2.79 -20.79 -10.53
C GLN A 70 -3.02 -20.64 -9.02
N PHE A 71 -1.96 -20.77 -8.23
CA PHE A 71 -1.99 -20.60 -6.79
C PHE A 71 -1.41 -19.24 -6.45
N ILE A 72 -2.24 -18.36 -5.87
CA ILE A 72 -1.88 -16.98 -5.58
C ILE A 72 -1.81 -16.83 -4.06
N PHE A 73 -0.61 -16.60 -3.56
CA PHE A 73 -0.30 -16.59 -2.13
C PHE A 73 -0.36 -15.17 -1.59
N PHE A 74 -1.18 -14.94 -0.58
CA PHE A 74 -1.41 -13.64 0.04
C PHE A 74 -0.97 -13.61 1.52
N PRO A 75 -0.18 -12.59 1.91
CA PRO A 75 0.26 -12.41 3.30
C PRO A 75 -0.89 -11.94 4.18
N TYR A 76 -1.16 -12.66 5.27
CA TYR A 76 -2.32 -12.40 6.14
C TYR A 76 -2.44 -10.95 6.59
N TYR A 77 -1.40 -10.43 7.24
CA TYR A 77 -1.42 -9.12 7.89
C TYR A 77 -1.19 -7.94 6.93
N LYS A 78 -0.73 -8.20 5.69
CA LYS A 78 -0.43 -7.16 4.69
C LYS A 78 -1.46 -7.06 3.57
N THR A 79 -2.26 -8.10 3.36
CA THR A 79 -3.32 -8.13 2.34
C THR A 79 -4.30 -6.96 2.45
N PRO A 80 -4.73 -6.49 3.65
CA PRO A 80 -5.52 -5.27 3.78
C PRO A 80 -4.98 -4.08 2.98
N TYR A 81 -3.68 -3.80 3.13
CA TYR A 81 -3.02 -2.69 2.47
C TYR A 81 -2.90 -2.93 0.96
N ALA A 82 -2.63 -4.16 0.54
CA ALA A 82 -2.57 -4.53 -0.88
C ALA A 82 -3.93 -4.37 -1.57
N LEU A 83 -5.02 -4.78 -0.93
CA LEU A 83 -6.38 -4.62 -1.46
C LEU A 83 -6.81 -3.17 -1.53
N ILE A 84 -6.48 -2.37 -0.51
CA ILE A 84 -6.72 -0.92 -0.55
C ILE A 84 -5.94 -0.34 -1.76
N LYS A 85 -4.62 -0.56 -1.85
CA LYS A 85 -3.81 -0.04 -2.97
C LYS A 85 -4.35 -0.46 -4.33
N ASP A 86 -4.72 -1.73 -4.50
CA ASP A 86 -5.26 -2.26 -5.75
C ASP A 86 -6.61 -1.64 -6.13
N ALA A 87 -7.51 -1.45 -5.15
CA ALA A 87 -8.80 -0.79 -5.37
C ALA A 87 -8.67 0.72 -5.67
N PHE A 88 -7.67 1.41 -5.10
CA PHE A 88 -7.37 2.81 -5.45
C PHE A 88 -6.80 2.96 -6.86
N ASN A 89 -6.25 1.88 -7.41
CA ASN A 89 -5.69 1.87 -8.76
C ASN A 89 -6.73 1.47 -9.83
N GLY A 90 -8.03 1.47 -9.54
CA GLY A 90 -9.07 1.07 -10.49
C GLY A 90 -9.87 -0.15 -10.04
N LYS A 91 -10.43 -0.88 -11.01
CA LYS A 91 -11.14 -2.15 -10.75
C LYS A 91 -10.30 -3.18 -9.97
N GLY A 92 -8.97 -3.14 -10.12
CA GLY A 92 -8.02 -3.95 -9.36
C GLY A 92 -8.09 -5.46 -9.66
N ILE A 93 -6.95 -6.11 -9.87
CA ILE A 93 -6.95 -7.56 -10.11
C ILE A 93 -7.27 -8.31 -8.81
N TYR A 94 -6.61 -7.95 -7.72
CA TYR A 94 -6.78 -8.59 -6.42
C TYR A 94 -8.14 -8.24 -5.80
N ALA A 95 -8.57 -6.98 -5.91
CA ALA A 95 -9.88 -6.55 -5.45
C ALA A 95 -11.00 -7.39 -6.09
N SER A 96 -10.93 -7.64 -7.40
CA SER A 96 -11.91 -8.49 -8.10
C SER A 96 -11.91 -9.95 -7.62
N MET A 97 -10.74 -10.54 -7.33
CA MET A 97 -10.62 -11.90 -6.81
C MET A 97 -11.29 -12.06 -5.45
N PHE A 98 -11.17 -11.06 -4.57
CA PHE A 98 -11.81 -11.09 -3.25
C PHE A 98 -13.31 -10.74 -3.33
N LYS A 99 -13.70 -9.82 -4.21
CA LYS A 99 -15.09 -9.39 -4.42
C LYS A 99 -15.99 -10.54 -4.93
N GLU A 100 -15.52 -11.24 -5.97
CA GLU A 100 -16.29 -12.27 -6.68
C GLU A 100 -15.92 -13.70 -6.28
N GLY A 101 -14.77 -13.91 -5.64
CA GLY A 101 -14.27 -15.22 -5.30
C GLY A 101 -15.16 -15.98 -4.34
N ARG A 102 -15.16 -17.31 -4.43
CA ARG A 102 -15.89 -18.19 -3.52
C ARG A 102 -14.97 -18.62 -2.38
N ILE A 103 -15.30 -18.19 -1.16
CA ILE A 103 -14.55 -18.57 0.05
C ILE A 103 -14.78 -20.05 0.34
N ILE A 104 -13.70 -20.83 0.32
CA ILE A 104 -13.68 -22.27 0.60
C ILE A 104 -13.33 -22.52 2.08
N LYS A 105 -12.33 -21.79 2.58
CA LYS A 105 -11.87 -21.82 3.97
C LYS A 105 -11.71 -20.39 4.46
N ASP A 106 -12.11 -20.13 5.69
CA ASP A 106 -11.94 -18.83 6.34
C ASP A 106 -11.49 -19.05 7.78
N THR A 107 -10.88 -18.04 8.37
CA THR A 107 -10.48 -18.03 9.77
C THR A 107 -11.71 -17.98 10.70
N PRO A 108 -11.52 -18.26 12.01
CA PRO A 108 -12.58 -18.11 12.99
C PRO A 108 -13.19 -16.69 13.04
N ASN A 109 -12.37 -15.63 12.87
CA ASN A 109 -12.83 -14.24 12.82
C ASN A 109 -13.37 -13.79 11.45
N LYS A 110 -13.53 -14.72 10.49
CA LYS A 110 -14.16 -14.48 9.18
C LYS A 110 -13.53 -13.35 8.38
N ILE A 111 -12.21 -13.24 8.41
CA ILE A 111 -11.49 -12.13 7.80
C ILE A 111 -11.69 -12.08 6.28
N LEU A 112 -11.72 -13.22 5.59
CA LEU A 112 -11.97 -13.24 4.14
C LEU A 112 -13.39 -12.81 3.81
N THR A 113 -14.36 -13.23 4.63
CA THR A 113 -15.76 -12.80 4.50
C THR A 113 -15.90 -11.28 4.69
N ARG A 114 -15.19 -10.72 5.67
CA ARG A 114 -15.14 -9.27 5.93
C ARG A 114 -14.48 -8.50 4.78
N MET A 115 -13.32 -8.97 4.30
CA MET A 115 -12.63 -8.45 3.10
C MET A 115 -13.55 -8.45 1.88
N GLN A 116 -14.21 -9.58 1.59
CA GLN A 116 -15.14 -9.70 0.47
C GLN A 116 -16.32 -8.72 0.59
N ARG A 117 -16.91 -8.59 1.79
CA ARG A 117 -17.99 -7.63 2.03
C ARG A 117 -17.53 -6.20 1.76
N TYR A 118 -16.36 -5.83 2.27
CA TYR A 118 -15.79 -4.51 2.05
C TYR A 118 -15.54 -4.26 0.55
N MET A 119 -14.90 -5.18 -0.16
CA MET A 119 -14.65 -5.07 -1.60
C MET A 119 -15.93 -4.95 -2.45
N ARG A 120 -17.04 -5.57 -2.02
CA ARG A 120 -18.35 -5.38 -2.67
C ARG A 120 -18.97 -4.02 -2.40
N SER A 121 -18.66 -3.41 -1.25
CA SER A 121 -19.15 -2.08 -0.87
C SER A 121 -18.29 -0.94 -1.43
N CYS A 122 -17.04 -1.21 -1.78
CA CYS A 122 -16.15 -0.22 -2.38
C CYS A 122 -16.70 0.22 -3.74
N GLN A 123 -16.88 1.54 -3.89
CA GLN A 123 -16.98 2.12 -5.21
C GLN A 123 -15.61 2.01 -5.88
N GLU A 124 -15.62 1.67 -7.17
CA GLU A 124 -14.40 1.54 -7.95
C GLU A 124 -13.76 2.93 -8.11
N HIS A 125 -12.47 3.02 -7.79
CA HIS A 125 -11.78 4.30 -7.82
C HIS A 125 -11.30 4.60 -9.24
N ARG A 126 -11.74 5.73 -9.80
CA ARG A 126 -11.25 6.18 -11.09
C ARG A 126 -9.95 6.97 -10.92
N ASN A 127 -8.87 6.47 -11.53
CA ASN A 127 -7.57 7.11 -11.47
C ASN A 127 -7.41 8.11 -12.62
N LYS A 128 -7.52 9.41 -12.29
CA LYS A 128 -7.42 10.52 -13.26
C LYS A 128 -6.10 10.52 -14.04
N CYS A 129 -5.00 10.10 -13.41
CA CYS A 129 -3.70 10.04 -14.08
C CYS A 129 -3.71 8.96 -15.18
N GLU A 130 -4.22 7.78 -14.86
CA GLU A 130 -4.36 6.69 -15.83
C GLU A 130 -5.33 7.04 -16.96
N ASP A 131 -6.42 7.78 -16.66
CA ASP A 131 -7.33 8.29 -17.68
C ASP A 131 -6.61 9.21 -18.66
N LEU A 132 -5.87 10.21 -18.17
CA LEU A 132 -5.10 11.13 -19.02
C LEU A 132 -4.07 10.38 -19.87
N ALA A 133 -3.41 9.37 -19.30
CA ALA A 133 -2.49 8.49 -20.01
C ALA A 133 -3.16 7.70 -21.14
N LEU A 134 -4.36 7.19 -20.91
CA LEU A 134 -5.14 6.50 -21.92
C LEU A 134 -5.64 7.45 -23.01
N ILE A 135 -6.22 8.60 -22.64
CA ILE A 135 -6.73 9.61 -23.57
C ILE A 135 -5.64 10.04 -24.54
N HIS A 136 -4.43 10.30 -24.05
CA HIS A 136 -3.32 10.65 -24.93
C HIS A 136 -2.91 9.50 -25.84
N ARG A 137 -2.73 8.29 -25.31
CA ARG A 137 -2.38 7.12 -26.14
C ARG A 137 -3.40 6.90 -27.27
N ILE A 138 -4.69 7.01 -26.95
CA ILE A 138 -5.78 6.94 -27.93
C ILE A 138 -5.65 8.06 -28.96
N SER A 139 -5.45 9.31 -28.51
CA SER A 139 -5.34 10.48 -29.40
C SER A 139 -4.17 10.35 -30.38
N ASN A 140 -3.00 9.93 -29.90
CA ASN A 140 -1.80 9.73 -30.70
C ASN A 140 -1.99 8.57 -31.71
N ALA A 141 -2.58 7.47 -31.27
CA ALA A 141 -2.89 6.36 -32.16
C ALA A 141 -3.90 6.76 -33.25
N LEU A 142 -4.90 7.60 -32.95
CA LEU A 142 -5.84 8.13 -33.94
C LEU A 142 -5.15 9.00 -35.01
N GLU A 143 -4.12 9.77 -34.64
CA GLU A 143 -3.32 10.55 -35.62
C GLU A 143 -2.54 9.65 -36.58
N GLY A 144 -2.06 8.51 -36.07
CA GLY A 144 -1.39 7.49 -36.89
C GLY A 144 -2.31 6.78 -37.88
N LEU A 145 -3.62 6.84 -37.67
CA LEU A 145 -4.61 6.12 -38.46
C LEU A 145 -5.06 6.92 -39.69
N ASN A 146 -4.10 7.22 -40.57
CA ASN A 146 -4.31 7.98 -41.82
C ASN A 146 -4.52 7.07 -43.04
N ALA A 147 -4.90 7.64 -44.18
CA ALA A 147 -5.17 6.88 -45.40
C ALA A 147 -3.93 6.22 -46.00
N ASP A 148 -2.74 6.80 -45.79
CA ASP A 148 -1.51 6.52 -46.54
C ASP A 148 -0.61 5.43 -45.91
N ILE A 149 -0.97 4.90 -44.74
CA ILE A 149 -0.23 3.80 -44.09
C ILE A 149 -0.69 2.40 -44.56
N PRO A 150 0.17 1.37 -44.44
CA PRO A 150 -0.18 -0.01 -44.77
C PRO A 150 -1.42 -0.53 -44.00
N GLU A 151 -2.24 -1.35 -44.66
CA GLU A 151 -3.47 -1.93 -44.05
C GLU A 151 -3.17 -2.69 -42.75
N ILE A 152 -2.08 -3.46 -42.73
CA ILE A 152 -1.66 -4.20 -41.54
C ILE A 152 -1.38 -3.25 -40.36
N GLU A 153 -0.73 -2.11 -40.59
CA GLU A 153 -0.47 -1.12 -39.55
C GLU A 153 -1.78 -0.51 -39.04
N LYS A 154 -2.73 -0.19 -39.94
CA LYS A 154 -4.07 0.30 -39.54
C LYS A 154 -4.77 -0.69 -38.61
N LEU A 155 -4.69 -1.99 -38.89
CA LEU A 155 -5.30 -3.04 -38.06
C LEU A 155 -4.69 -3.09 -36.66
N TYR A 156 -3.36 -3.03 -36.56
CA TYR A 156 -2.66 -3.00 -35.26
C TYR A 156 -2.99 -1.74 -34.46
N ILE A 157 -2.92 -0.55 -35.08
CA ILE A 157 -3.26 0.73 -34.42
C ILE A 157 -4.73 0.73 -33.96
N ALA A 158 -5.66 0.30 -34.81
CA ALA A 158 -7.07 0.23 -34.45
C ALA A 158 -7.33 -0.74 -33.28
N SER A 159 -6.60 -1.86 -33.22
CA SER A 159 -6.69 -2.81 -32.10
C SER A 159 -6.20 -2.20 -30.77
N GLU A 160 -5.15 -1.36 -30.82
CA GLU A 160 -4.66 -0.63 -29.66
C GLU A 160 -5.68 0.42 -29.20
N ILE A 161 -6.27 1.18 -30.13
CA ILE A 161 -7.34 2.15 -29.85
C ILE A 161 -8.54 1.46 -29.20
N LEU A 162 -9.00 0.35 -29.76
CA LEU A 162 -10.11 -0.45 -29.22
C LEU A 162 -9.82 -0.84 -27.76
N LEU A 163 -8.62 -1.38 -27.50
CA LEU A 163 -8.25 -1.83 -26.16
C LEU A 163 -8.15 -0.67 -25.17
N ASN A 164 -7.43 0.40 -25.52
CA ASN A 164 -7.22 1.55 -24.64
C ASN A 164 -8.53 2.30 -24.36
N THR A 165 -9.39 2.48 -25.36
CA THR A 165 -10.73 3.08 -25.18
C THR A 165 -11.60 2.25 -24.27
N SER A 166 -11.59 0.92 -24.44
CA SER A 166 -12.31 0.00 -23.55
C SER A 166 -11.81 0.11 -22.10
N LYS A 167 -10.48 0.23 -21.89
CA LYS A 167 -9.90 0.42 -20.55
C LYS A 167 -10.30 1.75 -19.92
N LEU A 168 -10.39 2.81 -20.73
CA LEU A 168 -10.78 4.15 -20.28
C LEU A 168 -12.23 4.17 -19.78
N LEU A 169 -13.14 3.53 -20.54
CA LEU A 169 -14.56 3.46 -20.19
C LEU A 169 -14.82 2.64 -18.93
N THR A 170 -14.10 1.55 -18.74
CA THR A 170 -14.32 0.58 -17.65
C THR A 170 -13.44 0.81 -16.41
N HIS A 171 -12.52 1.78 -16.47
CA HIS A 171 -11.52 2.06 -15.43
C HIS A 171 -10.66 0.83 -15.04
N SER A 172 -10.48 -0.10 -15.98
CA SER A 172 -9.66 -1.29 -15.79
C SER A 172 -8.29 -1.13 -16.46
N TYR A 173 -7.45 -0.30 -15.85
CA TYR A 173 -6.19 0.16 -16.44
C TYR A 173 -5.17 -0.96 -16.73
N THR A 174 -5.12 -1.97 -15.86
CA THR A 174 -4.09 -3.03 -15.87
C THR A 174 -4.58 -4.38 -16.40
N VAL A 175 -5.86 -4.51 -16.77
CA VAL A 175 -6.42 -5.79 -17.20
C VAL A 175 -6.12 -6.07 -18.68
N ASP A 176 -6.14 -7.36 -19.04
CA ASP A 176 -5.96 -7.82 -20.42
C ASP A 176 -7.25 -7.67 -21.27
N GLY A 177 -7.16 -8.01 -22.56
CA GLY A 177 -8.30 -7.92 -23.48
C GLY A 177 -9.48 -8.83 -23.10
N LYS A 178 -9.21 -10.02 -22.52
CA LYS A 178 -10.24 -10.97 -22.09
C LYS A 178 -11.09 -10.40 -20.96
N HIS A 179 -10.45 -9.80 -19.97
CA HIS A 179 -11.13 -9.18 -18.83
C HIS A 179 -11.82 -7.87 -19.24
N ASN A 180 -11.17 -7.06 -20.07
CA ASN A 180 -11.74 -5.81 -20.54
C ASN A 180 -13.02 -6.01 -21.37
N ALA A 181 -13.04 -7.01 -22.26
CA ALA A 181 -14.23 -7.37 -23.03
C ALA A 181 -15.41 -7.82 -22.15
N ARG A 182 -15.15 -8.38 -20.96
CA ARG A 182 -16.19 -8.72 -20.00
C ARG A 182 -16.68 -7.49 -19.22
N ASN A 183 -15.75 -6.60 -18.85
CA ASN A 183 -16.05 -5.37 -18.14
C ASN A 183 -16.91 -4.42 -18.97
N ILE A 184 -16.61 -4.27 -20.26
CA ILE A 184 -17.36 -3.34 -21.12
C ILE A 184 -18.83 -3.74 -21.27
N ILE A 185 -19.10 -5.05 -21.29
CA ILE A 185 -20.45 -5.61 -21.31
C ILE A 185 -21.14 -5.43 -19.95
N SER A 186 -20.44 -5.70 -18.85
CA SER A 186 -21.03 -5.59 -17.51
C SER A 186 -21.34 -4.17 -17.10
N ASP A 187 -20.57 -3.20 -17.59
CA ASP A 187 -20.71 -1.79 -17.24
C ASP A 187 -21.73 -1.06 -18.13
N GLU A 188 -22.38 -1.78 -19.06
CA GLU A 188 -23.30 -1.19 -20.05
C GLU A 188 -22.68 0.03 -20.75
N SER A 189 -21.36 -0.05 -21.00
CA SER A 189 -20.61 1.03 -21.61
C SER A 189 -21.02 1.23 -23.07
N ASP A 190 -20.75 2.41 -23.60
CA ASP A 190 -20.95 2.71 -25.01
C ASP A 190 -20.15 1.73 -25.88
N THR A 191 -20.83 0.83 -26.60
CA THR A 191 -20.21 -0.20 -27.44
C THR A 191 -20.27 0.11 -28.93
N GLU A 192 -20.75 1.29 -29.34
CA GLU A 192 -20.88 1.64 -30.77
C GLU A 192 -19.52 1.57 -31.49
N PHE A 193 -18.45 1.99 -30.80
CA PHE A 193 -17.09 1.94 -31.32
C PHE A 193 -16.57 0.51 -31.62
N ILE A 194 -17.15 -0.53 -31.00
CA ILE A 194 -16.80 -1.93 -31.29
C ILE A 194 -17.35 -2.32 -32.66
N GLU A 195 -18.56 -1.91 -32.99
CA GLU A 195 -19.17 -2.21 -34.29
C GLU A 195 -18.53 -1.40 -35.43
N SER A 196 -18.13 -0.14 -35.16
CA SER A 196 -17.34 0.60 -36.15
C SER A 196 -15.91 0.06 -36.30
N TYR A 197 -15.30 -0.51 -35.24
CA TYR A 197 -14.06 -1.29 -35.37
C TYR A 197 -14.26 -2.52 -36.27
N ARG A 198 -15.33 -3.31 -36.06
CA ARG A 198 -15.64 -4.48 -36.90
C ARG A 198 -15.84 -4.10 -38.36
N THR A 199 -16.53 -2.98 -38.60
CA THR A 199 -16.72 -2.43 -39.95
C THR A 199 -15.38 -2.05 -40.56
N PHE A 200 -14.54 -1.33 -39.82
CA PHE A 200 -13.19 -0.96 -40.24
C PHE A 200 -12.34 -2.19 -40.60
N VAL A 201 -12.37 -3.27 -39.80
CA VAL A 201 -11.63 -4.51 -40.11
C VAL A 201 -12.10 -5.14 -41.43
N ALA A 202 -13.39 -5.01 -41.77
CA ALA A 202 -13.96 -5.57 -42.99
C ALA A 202 -13.72 -4.68 -44.23
N THR A 203 -13.76 -3.36 -44.08
CA THR A 203 -13.76 -2.40 -45.20
C THR A 203 -12.44 -1.65 -45.36
N HIS A 204 -11.58 -1.67 -44.35
CA HIS A 204 -10.39 -0.81 -44.19
C HIS A 204 -10.69 0.70 -44.17
N ASP A 205 -11.97 1.09 -44.07
CA ASP A 205 -12.40 2.48 -43.89
C ASP A 205 -12.57 2.80 -42.39
N ALA A 206 -11.69 3.67 -41.90
CA ALA A 206 -11.66 4.04 -40.49
C ALA A 206 -12.53 5.25 -40.13
N THR A 207 -13.20 5.87 -41.10
CA THR A 207 -13.90 7.15 -40.91
C THR A 207 -14.92 7.09 -39.78
N THR A 208 -15.74 6.03 -39.76
CA THR A 208 -16.75 5.80 -38.71
C THR A 208 -16.09 5.49 -37.37
N PHE A 209 -15.06 4.64 -37.36
CA PHE A 209 -14.35 4.27 -36.13
C PHE A 209 -13.70 5.49 -35.46
N ILE A 210 -13.00 6.32 -36.23
CA ILE A 210 -12.38 7.56 -35.71
C ILE A 210 -13.44 8.48 -35.09
N ARG A 211 -14.57 8.69 -35.78
CA ARG A 211 -15.65 9.56 -35.30
C ARG A 211 -16.25 9.05 -33.99
N ASP A 212 -16.47 7.76 -33.86
CA ASP A 212 -17.07 7.18 -32.65
C ASP A 212 -16.10 7.28 -31.46
N ILE A 213 -14.80 7.04 -31.69
CA ILE A 213 -13.78 7.25 -30.65
C ILE A 213 -13.69 8.73 -30.25
N ASP A 214 -13.77 9.67 -31.20
CA ASP A 214 -13.80 11.10 -30.89
C ASP A 214 -15.00 11.49 -30.03
N SER A 215 -16.17 10.95 -30.32
CA SER A 215 -17.37 11.12 -29.51
C SER A 215 -17.16 10.65 -28.07
N ILE A 216 -16.47 9.52 -27.87
CA ILE A 216 -16.10 9.02 -26.55
C ILE A 216 -15.10 9.97 -25.87
N LEU A 217 -14.04 10.39 -26.56
CA LEU A 217 -13.03 11.28 -25.99
C LEU A 217 -13.60 12.64 -25.60
N LEU A 218 -14.60 13.16 -26.31
CA LEU A 218 -15.30 14.41 -25.95
C LEU A 218 -15.91 14.38 -24.56
N LYS A 219 -16.38 13.20 -24.09
CA LYS A 219 -16.88 13.00 -22.71
C LYS A 219 -15.79 13.21 -21.65
N PHE A 220 -14.52 13.21 -22.07
CA PHE A 220 -13.32 13.39 -21.23
C PHE A 220 -12.52 14.64 -21.58
N GLY A 221 -13.13 15.61 -22.29
CA GLY A 221 -12.47 16.86 -22.68
C GLY A 221 -11.78 16.81 -24.05
N GLY A 222 -11.99 15.76 -24.83
CA GLY A 222 -11.53 15.64 -26.21
C GLY A 222 -10.13 15.05 -26.35
N ARG A 223 -9.62 15.06 -27.60
CA ARG A 223 -8.26 14.60 -27.92
C ARG A 223 -7.20 15.41 -27.16
N GLN A 224 -6.13 14.74 -26.75
CA GLN A 224 -4.99 15.34 -26.08
C GLN A 224 -3.71 15.11 -26.91
N THR A 225 -3.29 16.14 -27.62
CA THR A 225 -2.07 16.14 -28.46
C THR A 225 -0.80 16.42 -27.65
N LYS A 226 -0.94 17.02 -26.47
CA LYS A 226 0.15 17.30 -25.54
C LYS A 226 0.00 16.43 -24.32
N TYR A 227 0.98 15.56 -24.12
CA TYR A 227 1.07 14.71 -22.95
C TYR A 227 2.53 14.45 -22.69
N THR A 228 2.88 14.38 -21.41
CA THR A 228 4.17 13.84 -21.02
C THR A 228 3.90 12.78 -19.97
N THR A 229 4.49 11.60 -20.16
CA THR A 229 4.48 10.54 -19.16
C THR A 229 5.03 11.07 -17.84
N GLY A 230 6.01 11.98 -17.88
CA GLY A 230 6.47 12.72 -16.70
C GLY A 230 5.34 13.49 -16.02
N TRP A 231 4.64 14.36 -16.75
CA TRP A 231 3.71 15.37 -16.21
C TRP A 231 2.54 14.76 -15.44
N VAL A 232 2.00 13.64 -15.91
CA VAL A 232 0.89 12.95 -15.25
C VAL A 232 1.28 12.32 -13.92
N TYR A 233 2.50 11.80 -13.82
CA TYR A 233 3.04 11.29 -12.56
C TYR A 233 3.69 12.39 -11.71
N THR A 234 4.00 13.54 -12.29
CA THR A 234 4.59 14.70 -11.62
C THR A 234 3.58 15.81 -11.28
N PHE A 235 2.27 15.56 -11.34
CA PHE A 235 1.26 16.53 -10.90
C PHE A 235 0.89 16.30 -9.42
N PRO A 236 0.84 17.32 -8.55
CA PRO A 236 0.58 17.13 -7.13
C PRO A 236 -0.90 16.77 -6.88
N HIS A 237 -1.21 16.31 -5.68
CA HIS A 237 -2.60 16.41 -5.21
C HIS A 237 -2.90 17.89 -4.90
N SER A 238 -4.17 18.27 -4.82
CA SER A 238 -4.56 19.68 -4.69
C SER A 238 -3.93 20.39 -3.47
N ASP A 239 -3.68 19.66 -2.39
CA ASP A 239 -3.28 20.18 -1.08
C ASP A 239 -2.10 19.44 -0.43
N ASN A 240 -1.52 18.45 -1.11
CA ASN A 240 -0.39 17.69 -0.60
C ASN A 240 0.60 17.23 -1.69
N LEU A 241 1.84 17.04 -1.25
CA LEU A 241 2.99 16.64 -2.04
C LEU A 241 3.85 15.68 -1.21
N THR A 242 4.37 14.63 -1.83
CA THR A 242 5.38 13.77 -1.19
C THR A 242 6.67 13.84 -1.99
N VAL A 243 7.79 14.03 -1.31
CA VAL A 243 9.14 13.85 -1.86
C VAL A 243 9.66 12.51 -1.37
N PHE A 244 10.15 11.68 -2.29
CA PHE A 244 10.62 10.33 -1.99
C PHE A 244 12.12 10.20 -2.31
N PHE A 245 12.86 9.67 -1.33
CA PHE A 245 14.28 9.32 -1.44
C PHE A 245 14.41 7.78 -1.48
N PRO A 246 14.40 7.16 -2.68
CA PRO A 246 14.37 5.71 -2.82
C PRO A 246 15.60 5.02 -2.27
N SER A 247 15.37 3.96 -1.49
CA SER A 247 16.40 3.09 -0.90
C SER A 247 17.45 3.83 -0.04
N HIS A 248 17.11 5.05 0.41
CA HIS A 248 17.93 5.82 1.34
C HIS A 248 17.53 5.53 2.78
N VAL A 249 18.49 5.74 3.68
CA VAL A 249 18.24 5.87 5.12
C VAL A 249 18.46 7.33 5.51
N LEU A 250 17.86 7.77 6.63
CA LEU A 250 18.12 9.12 7.12
C LEU A 250 19.55 9.22 7.67
N ASP A 251 20.42 9.84 6.88
CA ASP A 251 21.77 10.28 7.24
C ASP A 251 21.88 11.81 7.16
N SER A 252 23.05 12.36 7.50
CA SER A 252 23.25 13.82 7.51
C SER A 252 23.01 14.48 6.16
N ARG A 253 23.33 13.80 5.06
CA ARG A 253 23.20 14.34 3.69
C ARG A 253 21.72 14.42 3.29
N ILE A 254 20.97 13.37 3.57
CA ILE A 254 19.52 13.35 3.32
C ILE A 254 18.82 14.37 4.21
N LEU A 255 19.25 14.51 5.46
CA LEU A 255 18.71 15.48 6.40
C LEU A 255 18.95 16.93 5.96
N GLU A 256 20.16 17.27 5.50
CA GLU A 256 20.48 18.58 4.90
C GLU A 256 19.59 18.89 3.68
N CYS A 257 19.34 17.88 2.83
CA CYS A 257 18.44 18.03 1.69
C CYS A 257 16.99 18.28 2.13
N ILE A 258 16.51 17.54 3.13
CA ILE A 258 15.18 17.73 3.73
C ILE A 258 15.03 19.16 4.26
N HIS A 259 15.98 19.67 5.05
CA HIS A 259 15.90 21.04 5.57
C HIS A 259 15.89 22.09 4.47
N SER A 260 16.67 21.86 3.41
CA SER A 260 16.69 22.74 2.24
C SER A 260 15.30 22.79 1.59
N ILE A 261 14.66 21.63 1.42
CA ILE A 261 13.29 21.52 0.89
C ILE A 261 12.27 22.17 1.83
N GLU A 262 12.34 21.94 3.13
CA GLU A 262 11.45 22.56 4.12
C GLU A 262 11.54 24.10 4.09
N ASN A 263 12.74 24.64 3.92
CA ASN A 263 12.97 26.08 3.76
C ASN A 263 12.34 26.63 2.46
N ILE A 264 12.42 25.89 1.36
CA ILE A 264 11.75 26.26 0.10
C ILE A 264 10.22 26.25 0.28
N CYS A 265 9.73 25.27 1.03
CA CYS A 265 8.32 25.01 1.27
C CYS A 265 7.77 25.70 2.53
N GLN A 266 8.39 26.79 2.98
CA GLN A 266 7.96 27.55 4.17
C GLN A 266 6.45 27.78 4.17
N GLY A 267 5.79 27.52 5.31
CA GLY A 267 4.33 27.61 5.44
C GLY A 267 3.56 26.34 5.06
N CYS A 268 4.25 25.26 4.67
CA CYS A 268 3.66 23.93 4.65
C CYS A 268 3.86 23.24 6.00
N TYR A 269 2.94 22.35 6.35
CA TYR A 269 3.23 21.31 7.33
C TYR A 269 4.13 20.27 6.68
N SER A 270 5.31 20.03 7.26
CA SER A 270 6.26 19.02 6.80
C SER A 270 6.54 18.01 7.89
N TYR A 271 6.64 16.73 7.52
CA TYR A 271 7.22 15.71 8.39
C TYR A 271 7.84 14.59 7.56
N VAL A 272 8.79 13.88 8.17
CA VAL A 272 9.54 12.81 7.50
C VAL A 272 9.26 11.47 8.16
N PHE A 273 9.17 10.42 7.36
CA PHE A 273 9.01 9.05 7.82
C PHE A 273 9.77 8.07 6.92
N TYR A 274 10.18 6.93 7.49
CA TYR A 274 10.89 5.88 6.79
C TYR A 274 9.99 4.66 6.56
N ILE A 275 10.05 4.09 5.36
CA ILE A 275 9.48 2.78 5.07
C ILE A 275 10.63 1.83 4.73
N GLY A 276 10.70 0.70 5.45
CA GLY A 276 11.69 -0.34 5.19
C GLY A 276 11.27 -1.32 4.10
N LYS A 277 12.15 -2.28 3.82
CA LYS A 277 11.89 -3.37 2.88
C LYS A 277 10.64 -4.16 3.24
N ASN A 278 10.01 -4.71 2.20
CA ASN A 278 8.89 -5.64 2.31
C ASN A 278 7.68 -5.05 3.06
N GLN A 279 7.52 -3.73 3.08
CA GLN A 279 6.33 -3.05 3.63
C GLN A 279 5.31 -2.75 2.52
N ALA A 280 4.22 -2.08 2.87
CA ALA A 280 3.16 -1.71 1.92
C ALA A 280 3.59 -0.69 0.85
N MET A 281 4.74 -0.05 1.03
CA MET A 281 5.31 0.96 0.13
C MET A 281 6.78 0.65 -0.13
N GLU A 282 7.30 1.28 -1.17
CA GLU A 282 8.68 1.24 -1.62
C GLU A 282 9.63 1.69 -0.50
N GLU A 283 10.77 1.00 -0.37
CA GLU A 283 11.76 1.29 0.67
C GLU A 283 12.37 2.68 0.45
N GLY A 284 12.45 3.48 1.51
CA GLY A 284 13.19 4.75 1.51
C GLY A 284 12.65 5.76 2.51
N VAL A 285 13.15 6.99 2.39
CA VAL A 285 12.75 8.14 3.21
C VAL A 285 11.70 8.95 2.46
N PHE A 286 10.64 9.35 3.16
CA PHE A 286 9.54 10.12 2.62
C PHE A 286 9.43 11.43 3.38
N LEU A 287 9.42 12.54 2.66
CA LEU A 287 9.06 13.86 3.17
C LEU A 287 7.64 14.19 2.68
N PHE A 288 6.71 14.31 3.62
CA PHE A 288 5.33 14.67 3.34
C PHE A 288 5.14 16.17 3.56
N LEU A 289 4.54 16.84 2.59
CA LEU A 289 4.26 18.28 2.58
C LEU A 289 2.75 18.48 2.41
N PHE A 290 2.15 19.28 3.28
CA PHE A 290 0.72 19.58 3.27
C PHE A 290 0.47 21.06 3.49
N THR A 291 -0.48 21.62 2.75
CA THR A 291 -0.93 23.00 2.95
C THR A 291 -2.40 23.13 2.56
N PRO A 292 -3.26 23.68 3.45
CA PRO A 292 -4.64 23.96 3.10
C PRO A 292 -4.80 25.24 2.26
N GLU A 293 -3.79 26.11 2.23
CA GLU A 293 -3.90 27.48 1.71
C GLU A 293 -3.06 27.76 0.46
N LYS A 294 -1.94 27.04 0.24
CA LYS A 294 -1.03 27.33 -0.87
C LYS A 294 -1.32 26.52 -2.13
N ASN A 295 -0.97 27.11 -3.27
CA ASN A 295 -0.97 26.42 -4.55
C ASN A 295 0.21 25.45 -4.62
N MET A 296 -0.06 24.14 -4.59
CA MET A 296 0.95 23.09 -4.71
C MET A 296 1.76 23.15 -6.02
N SER A 297 1.23 23.76 -7.08
CA SER A 297 1.98 23.99 -8.32
C SER A 297 3.18 24.90 -8.11
N GLU A 298 3.03 25.98 -7.33
CA GLU A 298 4.13 26.92 -7.05
C GLU A 298 5.24 26.25 -6.24
N ILE A 299 4.86 25.37 -5.30
CA ILE A 299 5.83 24.60 -4.50
C ILE A 299 6.63 23.67 -5.40
N ILE A 300 5.99 23.00 -6.36
CA ILE A 300 6.67 22.15 -7.34
C ILE A 300 7.65 22.94 -8.19
N ASP A 301 7.27 24.12 -8.68
CA ASP A 301 8.16 24.93 -9.52
C ASP A 301 9.46 25.26 -8.77
N ARG A 302 9.34 25.68 -7.50
CA ARG A 302 10.50 25.95 -6.65
C ARG A 302 11.34 24.70 -6.37
N LEU A 303 10.70 23.53 -6.23
CA LEU A 303 11.43 22.26 -6.05
C LEU A 303 12.14 21.81 -7.32
N ASN A 304 11.54 22.04 -8.50
CA ASN A 304 12.19 21.80 -9.77
C ASN A 304 13.44 22.67 -9.91
N ASP A 305 13.35 23.97 -9.59
CA ASP A 305 14.49 24.88 -9.59
C ASP A 305 15.60 24.40 -8.64
N TYR A 306 15.24 24.01 -7.42
CA TYR A 306 16.17 23.44 -6.44
C TYR A 306 16.85 22.15 -6.97
N SER A 307 16.06 21.24 -7.53
CA SER A 307 16.57 19.98 -8.07
C SER A 307 17.51 20.21 -9.25
N SER A 308 17.20 21.14 -10.14
CA SER A 308 18.06 21.50 -11.27
C SER A 308 19.36 22.13 -10.80
N LEU A 309 19.31 23.04 -9.82
CA LEU A 309 20.48 23.71 -9.27
C LEU A 309 21.44 22.73 -8.58
N HIS A 310 20.92 21.72 -7.88
CA HIS A 310 21.71 20.78 -7.07
C HIS A 310 21.95 19.43 -7.75
N ALA A 311 21.49 19.21 -8.98
CA ALA A 311 21.57 17.93 -9.68
C ALA A 311 22.99 17.35 -9.71
N GLY A 312 23.99 18.20 -10.02
CA GLY A 312 25.39 17.77 -10.08
C GLY A 312 25.93 17.29 -8.74
N ASP A 313 25.57 17.94 -7.64
CA ASP A 313 26.06 17.58 -6.30
C ASP A 313 25.29 16.38 -5.74
N HIS A 314 23.97 16.31 -5.96
CA HIS A 314 23.18 15.13 -5.64
C HIS A 314 23.72 13.88 -6.35
N MET A 315 24.08 13.97 -7.64
CA MET A 315 24.69 12.85 -8.37
C MET A 315 26.03 12.42 -7.75
N LYS A 316 26.92 13.36 -7.41
CA LYS A 316 28.20 13.04 -6.74
C LYS A 316 27.98 12.36 -5.38
N GLN A 317 26.97 12.80 -4.65
CA GLN A 317 26.63 12.26 -3.33
C GLN A 317 25.74 11.02 -3.38
N SER A 318 25.37 10.55 -4.58
CA SER A 318 24.41 9.46 -4.79
C SER A 318 23.02 9.71 -4.17
N ILE A 319 22.66 10.97 -3.95
CA ILE A 319 21.31 11.36 -3.51
C ILE A 319 20.38 11.21 -4.70
N ARG A 320 19.30 10.47 -4.49
CA ARG A 320 18.22 10.30 -5.46
C ARG A 320 16.95 10.77 -4.80
N MET A 321 16.23 11.65 -5.46
CA MET A 321 14.92 12.11 -5.02
C MET A 321 13.96 12.17 -6.19
N THR A 322 12.68 11.98 -5.91
CA THR A 322 11.60 12.14 -6.88
C THR A 322 10.41 12.83 -6.22
N PHE A 323 9.77 13.73 -6.96
CA PHE A 323 8.58 14.45 -6.53
C PHE A 323 7.79 14.95 -7.75
N PRO A 324 6.46 15.11 -7.61
CA PRO A 324 5.62 14.48 -6.61
C PRO A 324 5.68 12.95 -6.69
N TYR A 325 5.85 12.32 -5.55
CA TYR A 325 5.70 10.88 -5.40
C TYR A 325 4.27 10.56 -4.98
N LYS A 326 3.62 9.62 -5.66
CA LYS A 326 2.24 9.23 -5.36
C LYS A 326 2.22 8.09 -4.36
N THR A 327 1.67 8.37 -3.18
CA THR A 327 1.42 7.38 -2.12
C THR A 327 -0.08 7.18 -1.98
N PHE A 328 -0.57 6.06 -1.45
CA PHE A 328 -2.00 5.93 -1.09
C PHE A 328 -2.32 6.58 0.28
N PHE A 329 -1.31 7.19 0.91
CA PHE A 329 -1.36 7.72 2.27
C PHE A 329 -2.23 8.99 2.37
N HIS A 330 -2.29 9.78 1.30
CA HIS A 330 -3.02 11.05 1.25
C HIS A 330 -4.54 10.92 1.48
N GLU A 331 -5.12 9.77 1.15
CA GLU A 331 -6.54 9.48 1.41
C GLU A 331 -6.82 9.19 2.90
N GLY A 332 -5.77 9.01 3.72
CA GLY A 332 -5.90 8.88 5.17
C GLY A 332 -6.65 7.64 5.66
N ILE A 333 -6.92 6.67 4.78
CA ILE A 333 -7.84 5.54 5.07
C ILE A 333 -7.39 4.73 6.27
N ILE A 334 -6.09 4.46 6.38
CA ILE A 334 -5.51 3.73 7.51
C ILE A 334 -5.53 4.55 8.81
N PHE A 335 -5.78 5.86 8.72
CA PHE A 335 -5.95 6.80 9.83
C PHE A 335 -7.42 7.16 10.09
N GLY A 336 -8.37 6.41 9.53
CA GLY A 336 -9.79 6.68 9.71
C GLY A 336 -10.39 7.68 8.73
N GLY A 337 -9.69 7.97 7.64
CA GLY A 337 -10.12 8.87 6.57
C GLY A 337 -9.29 10.16 6.50
N ARG A 338 -9.52 10.91 5.42
CA ARG A 338 -8.76 12.13 5.10
C ARG A 338 -8.83 13.19 6.21
N ASP A 339 -10.01 13.44 6.77
CA ASP A 339 -10.20 14.46 7.81
C ASP A 339 -9.42 14.14 9.09
N ASN A 340 -9.51 12.89 9.54
CA ASN A 340 -8.74 12.40 10.68
C ASN A 340 -7.24 12.51 10.41
N PHE A 341 -6.79 12.06 9.23
CA PHE A 341 -5.38 12.16 8.86
C PHE A 341 -4.89 13.63 8.86
N TYR A 342 -5.69 14.56 8.33
CA TYR A 342 -5.34 15.98 8.32
C TYR A 342 -5.27 16.59 9.71
N SER A 343 -6.11 16.14 10.63
CA SER A 343 -6.01 16.53 12.04
C SER A 343 -4.72 16.03 12.71
N PHE A 344 -4.13 14.93 12.23
CA PHE A 344 -2.88 14.37 12.78
C PHE A 344 -1.62 15.04 12.24
N ILE A 345 -1.65 15.59 11.02
CA ILE A 345 -0.47 16.18 10.35
C ILE A 345 0.27 17.21 11.23
N PRO A 346 -0.39 18.19 11.89
CA PRO A 346 0.29 19.13 12.76
C PRO A 346 1.06 18.46 13.91
N HIS A 347 0.52 17.36 14.43
CA HIS A 347 1.17 16.58 15.49
C HIS A 347 2.34 15.76 14.96
N PHE A 348 2.21 15.14 13.79
CA PHE A 348 3.32 14.43 13.13
C PHE A 348 4.47 15.37 12.82
N ARG A 349 4.19 16.57 12.32
CA ARG A 349 5.16 17.66 12.15
C ARG A 349 5.90 17.98 13.44
N ASP A 350 5.16 18.27 14.51
CA ASP A 350 5.76 18.66 15.79
C ASP A 350 6.67 17.57 16.36
N ILE A 351 6.25 16.30 16.25
CA ILE A 351 7.03 15.14 16.71
C ILE A 351 8.28 14.97 15.83
N TRP A 352 8.14 15.06 14.50
CA TRP A 352 9.26 15.00 13.57
C TRP A 352 10.31 16.06 13.87
N HIS A 353 9.93 17.33 13.97
CA HIS A 353 10.91 18.40 14.22
C HIS A 353 11.59 18.29 15.58
N CYS A 354 10.89 17.80 16.61
CA CYS A 354 11.53 17.53 17.89
C CYS A 354 12.58 16.40 17.76
N PHE A 355 12.28 15.35 17.00
CA PHE A 355 13.21 14.26 16.73
C PHE A 355 14.38 14.71 15.85
N SER A 356 14.12 15.45 14.77
CA SER A 356 15.13 16.03 13.88
C SER A 356 16.14 16.87 14.65
N ASN A 357 15.66 17.82 15.45
CA ASN A 357 16.52 18.65 16.29
C ASN A 357 17.37 17.81 17.26
N LEU A 358 16.84 16.70 17.78
CA LEU A 358 17.59 15.84 18.69
C LEU A 358 18.75 15.14 17.96
N ILE A 359 18.50 14.63 16.76
CA ILE A 359 19.49 13.88 15.99
C ILE A 359 20.48 14.78 15.25
N GLU A 360 20.10 16.02 14.92
CA GLU A 360 21.03 17.04 14.40
C GLU A 360 22.10 17.40 15.43
N ASN A 361 21.69 17.54 16.70
CA ASN A 361 22.61 17.86 17.78
C ASN A 361 23.45 16.65 18.21
N ASN A 362 22.96 15.42 17.99
CA ASN A 362 23.65 14.18 18.39
C ASN A 362 23.43 13.04 17.35
N PRO A 363 24.05 13.10 16.16
CA PRO A 363 23.80 12.12 15.09
C PRO A 363 24.07 10.67 15.48
N ASP A 364 25.13 10.44 16.26
CA ASP A 364 25.52 9.11 16.75
C ASP A 364 24.48 8.49 17.70
N GLN A 365 23.62 9.31 18.30
CA GLN A 365 22.58 8.86 19.21
C GLN A 365 21.23 8.60 18.51
N LYS A 366 21.12 8.79 17.19
CA LYS A 366 19.85 8.60 16.44
C LYS A 366 19.13 7.31 16.80
N ASN A 367 19.83 6.18 16.69
CA ASN A 367 19.22 4.85 16.91
C ASN A 367 18.85 4.64 18.38
N HIS A 368 19.61 5.21 19.32
CA HIS A 368 19.31 5.14 20.75
C HIS A 368 18.08 5.99 21.09
N ALA A 369 18.06 7.25 20.63
CA ALA A 369 16.92 8.16 20.77
C ALA A 369 15.64 7.57 20.16
N ALA A 370 15.70 7.02 18.95
CA ALA A 370 14.55 6.40 18.29
C ALA A 370 13.96 5.23 19.12
N LYS A 371 14.81 4.39 19.72
CA LYS A 371 14.38 3.27 20.59
C LYS A 371 13.73 3.77 21.88
N ILE A 372 14.33 4.77 22.53
CA ILE A 372 13.78 5.38 23.75
C ILE A 372 12.43 6.03 23.46
N LEU A 373 12.35 6.87 22.43
CA LEU A 373 11.12 7.57 22.06
C LEU A 373 10.02 6.61 21.64
N SER A 374 10.34 5.52 20.94
CA SER A 374 9.34 4.50 20.58
C SER A 374 8.88 3.69 21.78
N THR A 375 9.75 3.45 22.75
CA THR A 375 9.36 2.83 24.03
C THR A 375 8.43 3.76 24.82
N LEU A 376 8.73 5.07 24.83
CA LEU A 376 7.85 6.10 25.38
C LEU A 376 6.47 6.10 24.69
N LEU A 377 6.41 5.99 23.35
CA LEU A 377 5.13 5.92 22.62
C LEU A 377 4.24 4.80 23.18
N LEU A 378 4.79 3.58 23.28
CA LEU A 378 4.06 2.43 23.77
C LEU A 378 3.63 2.62 25.23
N TYR A 379 4.53 3.12 26.09
CA TYR A 379 4.21 3.41 27.48
C TYR A 379 3.09 4.47 27.65
N GLU A 380 3.18 5.60 26.95
CA GLU A 380 2.13 6.63 27.02
C GLU A 380 0.81 6.14 26.41
N SER A 381 0.86 5.26 25.40
CA SER A 381 -0.35 4.66 24.85
C SER A 381 -1.06 3.80 25.91
N ALA A 382 -0.31 2.98 26.66
CA ALA A 382 -0.85 2.15 27.74
C ALA A 382 -1.59 2.99 28.80
N LYS A 383 -1.09 4.18 29.12
CA LYS A 383 -1.74 5.12 30.04
C LYS A 383 -3.05 5.71 29.51
N VAL A 384 -3.15 5.94 28.20
CA VAL A 384 -4.31 6.59 27.58
C VAL A 384 -5.43 5.59 27.31
N ILE A 385 -5.12 4.42 26.72
CA ILE A 385 -6.14 3.42 26.34
C ILE A 385 -6.28 2.28 27.34
N GLY A 386 -5.46 2.26 28.39
CA GLY A 386 -5.44 1.20 29.39
C GLY A 386 -4.71 -0.07 28.92
N THR A 387 -4.22 -0.83 29.90
CA THR A 387 -3.39 -2.02 29.70
C THR A 387 -4.06 -3.12 28.85
N PRO A 388 -5.36 -3.44 29.01
CA PRO A 388 -6.01 -4.47 28.18
C PRO A 388 -6.03 -4.12 26.69
N GLN A 389 -6.41 -2.88 26.35
CA GLN A 389 -6.46 -2.45 24.95
C GLN A 389 -5.04 -2.28 24.38
N CYS A 390 -4.09 -1.79 25.17
CA CYS A 390 -2.69 -1.71 24.78
C CYS A 390 -2.10 -3.10 24.46
N LYS A 391 -2.43 -4.14 25.25
CA LYS A 391 -2.05 -5.53 24.97
C LYS A 391 -2.62 -6.01 23.62
N GLU A 392 -3.85 -5.64 23.29
CA GLU A 392 -4.46 -5.95 21.98
C GLU A 392 -3.68 -5.26 20.84
N VAL A 393 -3.44 -3.95 20.94
CA VAL A 393 -2.68 -3.18 19.96
C VAL A 393 -1.26 -3.72 19.77
N ALA A 394 -0.56 -4.05 20.86
CA ALA A 394 0.78 -4.62 20.82
C ALA A 394 0.80 -6.01 20.16
N THR A 395 -0.25 -6.81 20.37
CA THR A 395 -0.40 -8.12 19.71
C THR A 395 -0.59 -7.97 18.20
N GLU A 396 -1.42 -7.02 17.76
CA GLU A 396 -1.61 -6.71 16.33
C GLU A 396 -0.30 -6.23 15.68
N LEU A 397 0.42 -5.31 16.33
CA LEU A 397 1.74 -4.85 15.87
C LEU A 397 2.75 -6.00 15.79
N PHE A 398 2.82 -6.86 16.81
CA PHE A 398 3.70 -8.02 16.82
C PHE A 398 3.43 -8.91 15.61
N HIS A 399 2.16 -9.24 15.39
CA HIS A 399 1.72 -10.13 14.33
C HIS A 399 2.01 -9.54 12.94
N LYS A 400 1.82 -8.23 12.77
CA LYS A 400 2.17 -7.50 11.55
C LYS A 400 3.67 -7.54 11.26
N LEU A 401 4.51 -7.33 12.28
CA LEU A 401 5.95 -7.08 12.11
C LEU A 401 6.85 -8.34 12.22
N ILE A 402 6.38 -9.43 12.84
CA ILE A 402 7.23 -10.61 13.07
C ILE A 402 7.78 -11.21 11.78
N LEU A 403 6.98 -11.25 10.72
CA LEU A 403 7.45 -11.79 9.44
C LEU A 403 8.46 -10.86 8.77
N ASP A 404 8.34 -9.55 8.96
CA ASP A 404 9.34 -8.58 8.48
C ASP A 404 10.67 -8.72 9.22
N ALA A 405 10.62 -9.03 10.51
CA ALA A 405 11.81 -9.31 11.29
C ALA A 405 12.45 -10.67 10.93
N ALA A 406 11.64 -11.68 10.62
CA ALA A 406 12.11 -13.02 10.25
C ALA A 406 12.60 -13.11 8.80
N ASP A 407 12.02 -12.31 7.91
CA ASP A 407 12.31 -12.30 6.47
C ASP A 407 12.35 -10.86 5.93
N PRO A 408 13.40 -10.10 6.27
CA PRO A 408 13.52 -8.69 5.88
C PRO A 408 13.66 -8.49 4.38
N ASN A 409 14.01 -9.55 3.63
CA ASN A 409 14.22 -9.49 2.19
C ASN A 409 13.08 -10.14 1.38
N GLY A 410 12.07 -10.75 2.04
CA GLY A 410 10.97 -11.40 1.36
C GLY A 410 11.40 -12.60 0.51
N LEU A 411 12.28 -13.46 1.04
CA LEU A 411 12.91 -14.56 0.30
C LEU A 411 12.32 -15.93 0.63
N TYR A 412 11.69 -16.09 1.80
CA TYR A 412 11.33 -17.42 2.29
C TYR A 412 9.93 -17.82 1.86
N ASN A 413 9.81 -19.06 1.39
CA ASN A 413 8.50 -19.67 1.12
C ASN A 413 7.78 -20.04 2.43
N MET A 414 6.52 -20.46 2.29
CA MET A 414 5.63 -20.79 3.41
C MET A 414 6.17 -21.88 4.36
N LEU A 415 7.00 -22.80 3.88
CA LEU A 415 7.58 -23.86 4.70
C LEU A 415 8.80 -23.33 5.48
N GLN A 416 9.67 -22.56 4.82
CA GLN A 416 10.89 -22.02 5.42
C GLN A 416 10.59 -20.95 6.48
N ILE A 417 9.66 -20.04 6.19
CA ILE A 417 9.36 -18.88 7.04
C ILE A 417 8.96 -19.27 8.46
N ASP A 418 8.34 -20.43 8.65
CA ASP A 418 7.93 -20.92 9.97
C ASP A 418 9.14 -21.19 10.87
N ASP A 419 10.20 -21.79 10.32
CA ASP A 419 11.42 -22.10 11.05
C ASP A 419 12.24 -20.84 11.31
N TYR A 420 12.35 -19.94 10.32
CA TYR A 420 13.00 -18.64 10.49
C TYR A 420 12.28 -17.76 11.51
N ARG A 421 10.94 -17.78 11.54
CA ARG A 421 10.14 -17.10 12.56
C ARG A 421 10.44 -17.62 13.96
N LYS A 422 10.50 -18.94 14.16
CA LYS A 422 10.85 -19.53 15.47
C LYS A 422 12.28 -19.15 15.87
N GLY A 423 13.22 -19.20 14.93
CA GLY A 423 14.60 -18.78 15.15
C GLY A 423 14.71 -17.30 15.55
N ALA A 424 13.99 -16.42 14.85
CA ALA A 424 13.92 -14.99 15.18
C ALA A 424 13.36 -14.77 16.58
N LEU A 425 12.22 -15.39 16.93
CA LEU A 425 11.64 -15.27 18.27
C LEU A 425 12.58 -15.74 19.38
N LYS A 426 13.30 -16.85 19.16
CA LYS A 426 14.32 -17.31 20.10
C LYS A 426 15.42 -16.27 20.30
N LEU A 427 15.93 -15.70 19.20
CA LEU A 427 16.95 -14.64 19.24
C LEU A 427 16.46 -13.40 20.00
N TYR A 428 15.25 -12.91 19.69
CA TYR A 428 14.68 -11.76 20.40
C TYR A 428 14.44 -12.04 21.88
N SER A 429 14.04 -13.26 22.24
CA SER A 429 13.93 -13.68 23.64
C SER A 429 15.29 -13.66 24.34
N GLU A 430 16.33 -14.24 23.76
CA GLU A 430 17.68 -14.26 24.35
C GLU A 430 18.25 -12.85 24.51
N VAL A 431 18.05 -11.98 23.51
CA VAL A 431 18.45 -10.58 23.56
C VAL A 431 17.68 -9.83 24.64
N TYR A 432 16.38 -10.07 24.79
CA TYR A 432 15.57 -9.44 25.84
C TYR A 432 16.07 -9.83 27.23
N GLU A 433 16.23 -11.13 27.51
CA GLU A 433 16.68 -11.62 28.82
C GLU A 433 18.06 -11.07 29.19
N LYS A 434 18.98 -11.01 28.21
CA LYS A 434 20.33 -10.45 28.42
C LYS A 434 20.31 -8.96 28.74
N ASN A 435 19.33 -8.20 28.24
CA ASN A 435 19.28 -6.73 28.37
C ASN A 435 18.11 -6.27 29.27
N LEU A 436 17.52 -7.16 30.05
CA LEU A 436 16.32 -6.89 30.83
C LEU A 436 16.53 -5.78 31.87
N SER A 437 17.67 -5.78 32.57
CA SER A 437 17.99 -4.72 33.54
C SER A 437 18.09 -3.35 32.87
N THR A 438 18.81 -3.25 31.75
CA THR A 438 18.94 -2.00 30.98
C THR A 438 17.60 -1.53 30.42
N TYR A 439 16.74 -2.45 29.96
CA TYR A 439 15.42 -2.09 29.49
C TYR A 439 14.53 -1.56 30.62
N ARG A 440 14.60 -2.16 31.82
CA ARG A 440 13.92 -1.67 33.03
C ARG A 440 14.40 -0.28 33.43
N GLU A 441 15.70 -0.07 33.47
CA GLU A 441 16.29 1.25 33.75
C GLU A 441 15.80 2.29 32.74
N THR A 442 15.73 1.92 31.46
CA THR A 442 15.19 2.80 30.42
C THR A 442 13.74 3.17 30.70
N ILE A 443 12.87 2.19 30.99
CA ILE A 443 11.47 2.44 31.34
C ILE A 443 11.36 3.30 32.61
N GLN A 444 12.15 3.02 33.65
CA GLN A 444 12.11 3.79 34.89
C GLN A 444 12.55 5.24 34.67
N GLY A 445 13.60 5.47 33.86
CA GLY A 445 14.03 6.81 33.47
C GLY A 445 12.97 7.56 32.66
N ILE A 446 12.22 6.84 31.80
CA ILE A 446 11.03 7.38 31.12
C ILE A 446 9.99 7.79 32.18
N ILE A 447 9.61 6.91 33.10
CA ILE A 447 8.60 7.16 34.14
C ILE A 447 8.96 8.36 35.00
N ASN A 448 10.20 8.40 35.49
CA ASN A 448 10.70 9.45 36.38
C ASN A 448 10.93 10.79 35.67
N GLY A 449 10.89 10.81 34.34
CA GLY A 449 11.17 12.00 33.54
C GLY A 449 12.65 12.42 33.58
N GLU A 450 13.54 11.47 33.85
CA GLU A 450 14.99 11.68 33.95
C GLU A 450 15.65 11.90 32.59
N ILE A 451 14.96 11.52 31.50
CA ILE A 451 15.43 11.69 30.13
C ILE A 451 14.92 13.03 29.60
N ILE A 452 15.78 14.05 29.61
CA ILE A 452 15.44 15.44 29.29
C ILE A 452 14.86 15.56 27.86
N GLU A 453 15.39 14.77 26.93
CA GLU A 453 15.01 14.70 25.52
C GLU A 453 13.53 14.33 25.34
N ILE A 454 12.97 13.55 26.27
CA ILE A 454 11.59 13.06 26.23
C ILE A 454 10.58 14.15 26.57
N GLY A 455 10.90 15.08 27.47
CA GLY A 455 9.93 16.01 28.03
C GLY A 455 9.18 16.83 26.97
N ARG A 456 9.91 17.30 25.94
CA ARG A 456 9.33 18.07 24.82
C ARG A 456 8.41 17.21 23.95
N ILE A 457 8.84 16.00 23.63
CA ILE A 457 8.13 15.07 22.73
C ILE A 457 6.92 14.45 23.41
N ARG A 458 7.01 14.07 24.69
CA ARG A 458 5.93 13.48 25.49
C ARG A 458 4.64 14.30 25.44
N ASN A 459 4.75 15.63 25.59
CA ASN A 459 3.58 16.52 25.55
C ASN A 459 2.91 16.53 24.17
N ARG A 460 3.69 16.40 23.08
CA ARG A 460 3.17 16.33 21.70
C ARG A 460 2.49 15.00 21.42
N ILE A 461 3.11 13.89 21.86
CA ILE A 461 2.51 12.54 21.81
C ILE A 461 1.18 12.53 22.58
N SER A 462 1.16 13.05 23.81
CA SER A 462 -0.04 13.05 24.65
C SER A 462 -1.22 13.78 24.01
N ARG A 463 -0.96 14.90 23.31
CA ARG A 463 -1.99 15.64 22.56
C ARG A 463 -2.53 14.82 21.38
N LEU A 464 -1.64 14.21 20.60
CA LEU A 464 -2.04 13.32 19.50
C LEU A 464 -2.86 12.14 20.03
N TYR A 465 -2.44 11.52 21.12
CA TYR A 465 -3.11 10.37 21.70
C TYR A 465 -4.49 10.71 22.25
N LYS A 466 -4.66 11.88 22.85
CA LYS A 466 -5.97 12.38 23.23
C LYS A 466 -6.89 12.53 22.01
N LEU A 467 -6.37 13.12 20.93
CA LEU A 467 -7.11 13.26 19.67
C LEU A 467 -7.50 11.89 19.08
N VAL A 468 -6.57 10.93 19.04
CA VAL A 468 -6.85 9.57 18.56
C VAL A 468 -7.91 8.88 19.42
N HIS A 469 -7.84 9.04 20.75
CA HIS A 469 -8.79 8.46 21.70
C HIS A 469 -10.21 9.05 21.55
N GLU A 470 -10.32 10.32 21.16
CA GLU A 470 -11.60 11.02 20.99
C GLU A 470 -12.29 10.71 19.66
N ILE A 471 -11.61 10.03 18.72
CA ILE A 471 -12.22 9.64 17.44
C ILE A 471 -13.23 8.52 17.64
N ASP A 472 -14.46 8.77 17.18
CA ASP A 472 -15.50 7.75 17.14
C ASP A 472 -15.12 6.62 16.16
N ALA A 473 -14.88 5.44 16.72
CA ALA A 473 -14.56 4.24 15.97
C ALA A 473 -15.68 3.83 15.01
N GLY A 474 -16.94 4.15 15.32
CA GLY A 474 -18.10 3.90 14.46
C GLY A 474 -18.10 4.78 13.21
N ALA A 475 -17.68 6.04 13.35
CA ALA A 475 -17.54 7.01 12.27
C ALA A 475 -16.24 6.86 11.46
N SER A 476 -15.25 6.14 11.99
CA SER A 476 -13.98 5.91 11.31
C SER A 476 -14.14 5.18 9.97
N ALA A 477 -13.53 5.75 8.93
CA ALA A 477 -13.47 5.17 7.59
C ALA A 477 -12.49 3.98 7.48
N ILE A 478 -11.93 3.49 8.59
CA ILE A 478 -11.11 2.27 8.58
C ILE A 478 -11.93 1.10 8.05
N PRO A 479 -11.46 0.43 6.98
CA PRO A 479 -12.13 -0.73 6.43
C PRO A 479 -12.20 -1.89 7.42
N ASP A 480 -13.33 -2.59 7.44
CA ASP A 480 -13.50 -3.82 8.21
C ASP A 480 -12.78 -5.00 7.51
N ILE A 481 -11.45 -4.94 7.37
CA ILE A 481 -10.65 -5.94 6.64
C ILE A 481 -9.37 -6.36 7.38
N PHE A 482 -9.09 -5.77 8.54
CA PHE A 482 -7.93 -6.09 9.37
C PHE A 482 -8.23 -7.24 10.34
N ASP A 483 -7.19 -7.79 10.99
CA ASP A 483 -7.35 -8.96 11.87
C ASP A 483 -8.29 -8.66 13.05
N SER A 484 -8.04 -7.56 13.77
CA SER A 484 -8.97 -7.08 14.79
C SER A 484 -10.25 -6.48 14.15
N PRO A 485 -11.45 -6.83 14.66
CA PRO A 485 -12.71 -6.16 14.30
C PRO A 485 -12.86 -4.79 14.99
N ASN A 486 -12.01 -4.47 15.96
CA ASN A 486 -12.04 -3.18 16.65
C ASN A 486 -11.30 -2.13 15.83
N LYS A 487 -12.06 -1.29 15.10
CA LYS A 487 -11.50 -0.18 14.30
C LYS A 487 -10.64 0.77 15.11
N HIS A 488 -10.95 0.98 16.40
CA HIS A 488 -10.14 1.83 17.27
C HIS A 488 -8.76 1.20 17.53
N THR A 489 -8.70 -0.12 17.81
CA THR A 489 -7.43 -0.86 17.94
C THR A 489 -6.59 -0.74 16.66
N ILE A 490 -7.21 -0.85 15.50
CA ILE A 490 -6.52 -0.69 14.20
C ILE A 490 -6.02 0.74 14.00
N LEU A 491 -6.80 1.75 14.37
CA LEU A 491 -6.37 3.16 14.31
C LEU A 491 -5.13 3.37 15.18
N TRP A 492 -5.17 2.91 16.42
CA TRP A 492 -4.03 2.99 17.35
C TRP A 492 -2.80 2.28 16.80
N MET A 493 -2.96 1.06 16.29
CA MET A 493 -1.88 0.30 15.65
C MET A 493 -1.25 1.10 14.49
N ASN A 494 -2.06 1.66 13.59
CA ASN A 494 -1.56 2.41 12.43
C ASN A 494 -0.86 3.72 12.83
N VAL A 495 -1.41 4.44 13.83
CA VAL A 495 -0.75 5.66 14.36
C VAL A 495 0.58 5.33 15.02
N LEU A 496 0.64 4.29 15.85
CA LEU A 496 1.88 3.86 16.51
C LEU A 496 2.95 3.43 15.51
N ASP A 497 2.58 2.61 14.53
CA ASP A 497 3.50 2.17 13.47
C ASP A 497 4.02 3.35 12.64
N HIS A 498 3.15 4.33 12.35
CA HIS A 498 3.56 5.54 11.64
C HIS A 498 4.51 6.42 12.47
N LEU A 499 4.25 6.61 13.77
CA LEU A 499 5.15 7.35 14.65
C LEU A 499 6.53 6.67 14.77
N MET A 500 6.58 5.34 14.83
CA MET A 500 7.85 4.61 14.75
C MET A 500 8.56 4.81 13.39
N SER A 501 7.79 4.98 12.32
CA SER A 501 8.32 5.33 10.99
C SER A 501 8.90 6.75 10.97
N ILE A 502 8.28 7.71 11.67
CA ILE A 502 8.82 9.07 11.85
C ILE A 502 10.17 9.03 12.57
N PHE A 503 10.31 8.14 13.55
CA PHE A 503 11.59 7.87 14.23
C PHE A 503 12.59 7.04 13.42
N GLN A 504 12.32 6.84 12.12
CA GLN A 504 13.23 6.22 11.15
C GLN A 504 13.59 4.76 11.46
N LEU A 505 12.71 4.04 12.16
CA LEU A 505 12.95 2.65 12.53
C LEU A 505 12.66 1.69 11.38
N THR A 506 13.58 0.74 11.18
CA THR A 506 13.36 -0.40 10.29
C THR A 506 12.29 -1.35 10.85
N PRO A 507 11.62 -2.17 10.02
CA PRO A 507 10.65 -3.15 10.50
C PRO A 507 11.19 -4.10 11.59
N THR A 508 12.45 -4.52 11.46
CA THR A 508 13.16 -5.35 12.45
C THR A 508 13.35 -4.64 13.79
N GLU A 509 13.65 -3.34 13.77
CA GLU A 509 13.78 -2.54 15.00
C GLU A 509 12.42 -2.27 15.65
N LYS A 510 11.40 -1.94 14.85
CA LYS A 510 10.01 -1.81 15.32
C LYS A 510 9.55 -3.08 16.03
N PHE A 511 9.79 -4.25 15.42
CA PHE A 511 9.45 -5.53 16.02
C PHE A 511 10.16 -5.74 17.36
N GLY A 512 11.46 -5.44 17.45
CA GLY A 512 12.21 -5.57 18.70
C GLY A 512 11.66 -4.69 19.83
N ILE A 513 11.27 -3.45 19.53
CA ILE A 513 10.67 -2.54 20.51
C ILE A 513 9.31 -3.07 20.99
N VAL A 514 8.44 -3.49 20.06
CA VAL A 514 7.12 -4.07 20.37
C VAL A 514 7.27 -5.36 21.17
N TYR A 515 8.23 -6.22 20.82
CA TYR A 515 8.52 -7.47 21.52
C TYR A 515 8.93 -7.20 22.98
N ASN A 516 9.92 -6.33 23.19
CA ASN A 516 10.44 -6.02 24.52
C ASN A 516 9.35 -5.40 25.40
N PHE A 517 8.56 -4.47 24.84
CA PHE A 517 7.46 -3.85 25.57
C PHE A 517 6.37 -4.87 25.92
N SER A 518 5.99 -5.75 24.98
CA SER A 518 4.98 -6.80 25.20
C SER A 518 5.39 -7.78 26.30
N ARG A 519 6.68 -8.16 26.36
CA ARG A 519 7.23 -8.99 27.46
C ARG A 519 7.18 -8.24 28.79
N TYR A 520 7.58 -6.97 28.78
CA TYR A 520 7.64 -6.16 29.99
C TYR A 520 6.25 -5.92 30.61
N ILE A 521 5.22 -5.59 29.82
CA ILE A 521 3.84 -5.42 30.34
C ILE A 521 3.19 -6.72 30.82
N GLN A 522 3.70 -7.89 30.40
CA GLN A 522 3.25 -9.19 30.91
C GLN A 522 3.87 -9.50 32.28
N GLU A 523 5.12 -9.07 32.51
CA GLU A 523 5.87 -9.34 33.73
C GLU A 523 5.63 -8.30 34.84
N TYR A 524 5.32 -7.04 34.49
CA TYR A 524 5.36 -5.89 35.41
C TYR A 524 4.03 -5.17 35.65
N ASP A 525 2.90 -5.68 35.14
CA ASP A 525 1.53 -5.13 35.28
C ASP A 525 1.48 -3.59 35.39
N ILE A 526 1.80 -2.93 34.28
CA ILE A 526 1.80 -1.46 34.13
C ILE A 526 0.37 -0.93 33.98
#